data_AF-A0A2U1F8H7-F1
#
_entry.id   AF-A0A2U1F8H7-F1
#
_cell.length_a   1.000
_cell.length_b   1.000
_cell.length_c   1.000
_cell.angle_alpha   90.00
_cell.angle_beta   90.00
_cell.angle_gamma   90.00
#
_symmetry.space_group_name_H-M   'P 1'
#
loop_
_entity.id
_entity.type
_entity.pdbx_description
1 polymer ?
#
loop_
_entity_poly.entity_id
_entity_poly.type
_entity_poly.pdbx_seq_one_letter_code
_entity_poly.pdbx_strand_id
1 'polypeptide(L)'
;MTDANTEMPERFGHDRGDDRDRGSGKRRGRKGEQLQVPEADFRSYYGRPIIKAPVWKNPDVPLYLFLGGLAGTSAGLGALGAATGRPTLRRTGRLAAAGGAVGGTAFLVHDLHRPSRFLHMLRVLKPTSPLSVGTWILSPFATFAAATAASEVTGLVRRAGDASGVVAAVIGPALATYTAVLFSNTAVPTWHEAHRELPIVFAGSAAAAGGGMGLVGSSVRDNLPAARLAVGGAAVELVAGEVMERRLGLLGDVYGKGRAGVLMKASKACLAAGAVGAVLGRRRRWSAALSGLALMAGSALTRFGVFDAGIASANDPAHIVVPQRERIRARQATNQVDTAPSDRAFA
;
A
#
# COMPACT_ATOMS: atom_id res chain seq x y z
N MET A 1 33.73 37.85 -9.94
CA MET A 1 33.29 37.54 -11.32
C MET A 1 33.24 36.03 -11.43
N THR A 2 32.10 35.35 -11.34
CA THR A 2 30.71 35.82 -11.46
C THR A 2 29.81 34.84 -10.71
N ASP A 3 28.94 35.40 -9.86
CA ASP A 3 27.84 34.71 -9.17
C ASP A 3 26.75 34.25 -10.15
N ALA A 4 26.07 33.16 -9.82
CA ALA A 4 24.76 32.83 -10.37
C ALA A 4 23.93 32.06 -9.32
N ASN A 5 23.45 32.80 -8.32
CA ASN A 5 22.25 32.45 -7.57
C ASN A 5 21.09 32.30 -8.57
N THR A 6 20.50 31.11 -8.66
CA THR A 6 19.18 30.95 -9.29
C THR A 6 18.19 30.70 -8.17
N GLU A 7 17.48 31.78 -7.83
CA GLU A 7 16.42 31.85 -6.85
C GLU A 7 15.24 30.95 -7.27
N MET A 8 14.79 30.12 -6.33
CA MET A 8 13.51 29.39 -6.42
C MET A 8 12.38 30.35 -6.02
N PRO A 9 11.23 30.34 -6.72
CA PRO A 9 10.24 31.39 -6.60
C PRO A 9 9.54 31.35 -5.24
N GLU A 10 9.37 32.56 -4.70
CA GLU A 10 8.70 32.86 -3.45
C GLU A 10 7.30 32.24 -3.38
N ARG A 11 6.98 31.75 -2.18
CA ARG A 11 5.70 31.18 -1.81
C ARG A 11 4.62 32.26 -1.83
N PHE A 12 3.58 32.02 -2.61
CA PHE A 12 2.21 32.54 -2.46
C PHE A 12 2.08 33.94 -1.85
N GLY A 13 2.09 34.95 -2.73
CA GLY A 13 1.82 36.34 -2.40
C GLY A 13 0.39 36.58 -1.90
N HIS A 14 0.32 37.26 -0.76
CA HIS A 14 -0.25 38.60 -0.58
C HIS A 14 -1.33 39.06 -1.59
N ASP A 15 -2.60 38.97 -1.20
CA ASP A 15 -3.66 39.84 -1.75
C ASP A 15 -4.17 40.75 -0.64
N ARG A 16 -3.79 42.04 -0.72
CA ARG A 16 -4.43 43.14 0.00
C ARG A 16 -5.57 43.64 -0.87
N GLY A 17 -6.79 43.20 -0.57
CA GLY A 17 -8.02 43.85 -1.01
C GLY A 17 -8.53 44.79 0.09
N ASP A 18 -8.48 46.08 -0.19
CA ASP A 18 -9.18 47.15 0.53
C ASP A 18 -10.70 46.91 0.39
N ASP A 19 -11.43 46.76 1.49
CA ASP A 19 -12.87 46.97 1.52
C ASP A 19 -13.25 47.69 2.81
N ARG A 20 -13.52 48.97 2.64
CA ARG A 20 -14.25 49.81 3.58
C ARG A 20 -15.72 49.44 3.46
N ASP A 21 -16.36 48.94 4.51
CA ASP A 21 -17.68 49.48 4.84
C ASP A 21 -18.09 49.31 6.30
N ARG A 22 -18.88 50.30 6.72
CA ARG A 22 -19.40 50.57 8.06
C ARG A 22 -20.52 49.59 8.42
N GLY A 23 -20.60 49.21 9.70
CA GLY A 23 -21.75 48.49 10.21
C GLY A 23 -21.74 48.37 11.74
N SER A 24 -22.35 49.33 12.41
CA SER A 24 -22.55 49.34 13.86
C SER A 24 -23.35 48.13 14.34
N GLY A 25 -22.85 47.43 15.35
CA GLY A 25 -23.58 46.35 16.01
C GLY A 25 -23.14 46.18 17.46
N LYS A 26 -23.77 46.94 18.36
CA LYS A 26 -23.71 46.77 19.82
C LYS A 26 -23.83 45.28 20.20
N ARG A 27 -22.78 44.68 20.75
CA ARG A 27 -22.90 43.43 21.51
C ARG A 27 -22.30 43.58 22.91
N ARG A 28 -23.22 43.44 23.86
CA ARG A 28 -23.09 43.43 25.33
C ARG A 28 -21.96 42.52 25.81
N GLY A 29 -21.37 42.94 26.92
CA GLY A 29 -20.20 42.36 27.57
C GLY A 29 -20.21 40.85 27.74
N ARG A 30 -19.08 40.25 27.36
CA ARG A 30 -18.58 39.01 27.95
C ARG A 30 -17.15 39.30 28.41
N LYS A 31 -16.99 39.41 29.72
CA LYS A 31 -15.72 39.66 30.43
C LYS A 31 -14.92 38.35 30.40
N GLY A 32 -14.23 38.09 29.29
CA GLY A 32 -13.20 37.07 29.15
C GLY A 32 -12.00 37.77 28.53
N GLU A 33 -10.81 37.58 29.10
CA GLU A 33 -9.57 38.20 28.63
C GLU A 33 -9.47 38.08 27.11
N GLN A 34 -9.50 39.23 26.42
CA GLN A 34 -9.12 39.28 25.02
C GLN A 34 -7.65 38.92 24.97
N LEU A 35 -7.32 37.79 24.33
CA LEU A 35 -5.95 37.39 24.04
C LEU A 35 -5.28 38.57 23.31
N GLN A 36 -4.41 39.31 24.02
CA GLN A 36 -3.65 40.43 23.45
C GLN A 36 -2.53 39.97 22.50
N VAL A 37 -2.41 38.67 22.29
CA VAL A 37 -1.45 38.06 21.37
C VAL A 37 -2.27 37.56 20.17
N PRO A 38 -1.84 37.86 18.92
CA PRO A 38 -2.38 37.21 17.74
C PRO A 38 -2.45 35.70 17.97
N GLU A 39 -3.54 35.06 17.55
CA GLU A 39 -3.70 33.62 17.72
C GLU A 39 -2.46 32.93 17.14
N ALA A 40 -1.71 32.24 18.01
CA ALA A 40 -0.40 31.74 17.64
C ALA A 40 -0.52 30.76 16.47
N ASP A 41 0.12 31.11 15.36
CA ASP A 41 0.12 30.33 14.12
C ASP A 41 1.08 29.15 14.28
N PHE A 42 0.72 28.19 15.13
CA PHE A 42 1.50 26.98 15.39
C PHE A 42 1.43 26.07 14.15
N ARG A 43 2.30 26.33 13.18
CA ARG A 43 2.41 25.57 11.92
C ARG A 43 2.99 24.15 12.14
N SER A 44 3.76 23.94 13.21
CA SER A 44 4.24 22.64 13.71
C SER A 44 5.11 22.82 14.97
N TYR A 45 5.51 21.73 15.63
CA TYR A 45 6.53 21.77 16.68
C TYR A 45 7.91 22.09 16.07
N TYR A 46 8.19 23.38 15.87
CA TYR A 46 9.46 23.91 15.33
C TYR A 46 9.88 23.33 13.97
N GLY A 47 8.93 22.93 13.11
CA GLY A 47 9.25 22.31 11.82
C GLY A 47 9.87 20.91 11.92
N ARG A 48 9.88 20.30 13.11
CA ARG A 48 10.47 18.96 13.32
C ARG A 48 9.42 17.85 13.22
N PRO A 49 9.81 16.64 12.75
CA PRO A 49 8.94 15.47 12.76
C PRO A 49 8.40 15.20 14.18
N ILE A 50 7.08 14.99 14.29
CA ILE A 50 6.41 14.70 15.56
C ILE A 50 6.49 13.20 15.89
N ILE A 51 6.47 12.35 14.87
CA ILE A 51 6.68 10.92 14.99
C ILE A 51 8.06 10.55 14.46
N LYS A 52 8.64 9.47 14.99
CA LYS A 52 9.85 8.88 14.42
C LYS A 52 9.49 8.20 13.11
N ALA A 53 10.15 8.56 12.02
CA ALA A 53 10.01 7.86 10.75
C ALA A 53 10.39 6.37 10.91
N PRO A 54 9.68 5.45 10.23
CA PRO A 54 10.06 4.04 10.19
C PRO A 54 11.50 3.87 9.75
N VAL A 55 12.24 3.00 10.45
CA VAL A 55 13.67 2.71 10.17
C VAL A 55 13.86 1.51 9.23
N TRP A 56 12.78 1.09 8.57
CA TRP A 56 12.78 -0.02 7.63
C TRP A 56 13.68 0.25 6.44
N LYS A 57 14.44 -0.77 6.01
CA LYS A 57 15.39 -0.64 4.91
C LYS A 57 14.67 -0.61 3.56
N ASN A 58 15.17 0.28 2.71
CA ASN A 58 14.88 0.31 1.27
C ASN A 58 16.13 -0.26 0.56
N PRO A 59 16.04 -1.36 -0.20
CA PRO A 59 14.83 -1.92 -0.82
C PRO A 59 14.16 -3.11 -0.09
N ASP A 60 14.67 -3.55 1.06
CA ASP A 60 14.25 -4.81 1.70
C ASP A 60 12.75 -4.91 1.96
N VAL A 61 12.16 -3.93 2.64
CA VAL A 61 10.73 -3.98 2.98
C VAL A 61 9.86 -3.92 1.72
N PRO A 62 10.02 -2.95 0.81
CA PRO A 62 9.27 -2.96 -0.46
C PRO A 62 9.37 -4.27 -1.25
N LEU A 63 10.56 -4.90 -1.31
CA LEU A 63 10.75 -6.18 -1.99
C LEU A 63 10.05 -7.32 -1.27
N TYR A 64 10.13 -7.37 0.06
CA TYR A 64 9.40 -8.32 0.88
C TYR A 64 7.88 -8.22 0.64
N LEU A 65 7.33 -7.00 0.63
CA LEU A 65 5.93 -6.73 0.37
C LEU A 65 5.50 -7.26 -1.02
N PHE A 66 6.28 -6.94 -2.04
CA PHE A 66 6.03 -7.36 -3.42
C PHE A 66 6.10 -8.89 -3.55
N LEU A 67 7.16 -9.51 -3.04
CA LEU A 67 7.38 -10.96 -3.15
C LEU A 67 6.35 -11.75 -2.35
N GLY A 68 5.92 -11.27 -1.17
CA GLY A 68 4.83 -11.87 -0.42
C GLY A 68 3.49 -11.83 -1.17
N GLY A 69 3.18 -10.69 -1.81
CA GLY A 69 2.01 -10.54 -2.68
C GLY A 69 2.02 -11.47 -3.88
N LEU A 70 3.14 -11.49 -4.61
CA LEU A 70 3.36 -12.38 -5.75
C LEU A 70 3.27 -13.85 -5.33
N ALA A 71 3.87 -14.22 -4.20
CA ALA A 71 3.88 -15.60 -3.71
C ALA A 71 2.46 -16.08 -3.38
N GLY A 72 1.72 -15.30 -2.59
CA GLY A 72 0.39 -15.66 -2.12
C GLY A 72 -0.60 -15.90 -3.26
N THR A 73 -0.59 -15.03 -4.27
CA THR A 73 -1.49 -15.16 -5.43
C THR A 73 -1.00 -16.22 -6.43
N SER A 74 0.32 -16.40 -6.58
CA SER A 74 0.88 -17.49 -7.39
C SER A 74 0.52 -18.87 -6.84
N ALA A 75 0.44 -19.03 -5.52
CA ALA A 75 -0.02 -20.28 -4.89
C ALA A 75 -1.46 -20.61 -5.31
N GLY A 76 -2.34 -19.62 -5.29
CA GLY A 76 -3.72 -19.74 -5.78
C GLY A 76 -3.79 -20.12 -7.26
N LEU A 77 -2.99 -19.48 -8.12
CA LEU A 77 -2.89 -19.86 -9.54
C LEU A 77 -2.34 -21.27 -9.74
N GLY A 78 -1.37 -21.69 -8.91
CA GLY A 78 -0.82 -23.05 -8.94
C GLY A 78 -1.87 -24.11 -8.61
N ALA A 79 -2.69 -23.86 -7.59
CA ALA A 79 -3.80 -24.73 -7.21
C ALA A 79 -4.91 -24.74 -8.29
N LEU A 80 -5.26 -23.58 -8.85
CA LEU A 80 -6.21 -23.49 -9.97
C LEU A 80 -5.69 -24.21 -11.22
N GLY A 81 -4.40 -24.10 -11.50
CA GLY A 81 -3.74 -24.82 -12.59
C GLY A 81 -3.85 -26.34 -12.41
N ALA A 82 -3.67 -26.83 -11.18
CA ALA A 82 -3.85 -28.24 -10.85
C ALA A 82 -5.32 -28.68 -11.01
N ALA A 83 -6.26 -27.91 -10.46
CA ALA A 83 -7.69 -28.22 -10.49
C ALA A 83 -8.29 -28.19 -11.91
N THR A 84 -7.69 -27.42 -12.83
CA THR A 84 -8.22 -27.22 -14.18
C THR A 84 -7.39 -27.89 -15.28
N GLY A 85 -6.46 -28.78 -14.92
CA GLY A 85 -5.68 -29.54 -15.90
C GLY A 85 -4.70 -28.68 -16.72
N ARG A 86 -4.16 -27.61 -16.13
CA ARG A 86 -3.19 -26.69 -16.77
C ARG A 86 -1.80 -26.87 -16.18
N PRO A 87 -1.00 -27.85 -16.67
CA PRO A 87 0.24 -28.27 -16.03
C PRO A 87 1.30 -27.18 -16.01
N THR A 88 1.40 -26.35 -17.05
CA THR A 88 2.41 -25.28 -17.07
C THR A 88 2.07 -24.18 -16.09
N LEU A 89 0.78 -23.83 -15.94
CA LEU A 89 0.32 -22.86 -14.95
C LEU A 89 0.50 -23.39 -13.52
N ARG A 90 0.18 -24.67 -13.27
CA ARG A 90 0.43 -25.35 -11.99
C ARG A 90 1.90 -25.23 -11.58
N ARG A 91 2.80 -25.64 -12.46
CA ARG A 91 4.24 -25.64 -12.21
C ARG A 91 4.76 -24.22 -11.94
N THR A 92 4.41 -23.26 -12.80
CA THR A 92 4.80 -21.86 -12.62
C THR A 92 4.29 -21.30 -11.29
N GLY A 93 3.01 -21.52 -10.95
CA GLY A 93 2.43 -21.00 -9.71
C GLY A 93 3.11 -21.55 -8.45
N ARG A 94 3.41 -22.85 -8.41
CA ARG A 94 4.11 -23.48 -7.29
C ARG A 94 5.53 -22.95 -7.12
N LEU A 95 6.29 -22.89 -8.22
CA LEU A 95 7.67 -22.41 -8.18
C LEU A 95 7.74 -20.92 -7.82
N ALA A 96 6.83 -20.11 -8.36
CA ALA A 96 6.72 -18.69 -8.03
C ALA A 96 6.30 -18.45 -6.57
N ALA A 97 5.36 -19.25 -6.05
CA ALA A 97 4.96 -19.20 -4.65
C ALA A 97 6.14 -19.49 -3.72
N ALA A 98 6.89 -20.57 -3.98
CA ALA A 98 8.07 -20.91 -3.20
C ALA A 98 9.19 -19.87 -3.33
N GLY A 99 9.50 -19.44 -4.56
CA GLY A 99 10.53 -18.44 -4.82
C GLY A 99 10.22 -17.10 -4.16
N GLY A 100 8.98 -16.63 -4.25
CA GLY A 100 8.54 -15.40 -3.58
C GLY A 100 8.52 -15.53 -2.05
N ALA A 101 8.12 -16.68 -1.50
CA ALA A 101 8.18 -16.92 -0.06
C ALA A 101 9.63 -16.89 0.47
N VAL A 102 10.54 -17.58 -0.20
CA VAL A 102 11.97 -17.63 0.16
C VAL A 102 12.59 -16.25 0.04
N GLY A 103 12.43 -15.60 -1.12
CA GLY A 103 12.98 -14.27 -1.37
C GLY A 103 12.42 -13.22 -0.40
N GLY A 104 11.10 -13.21 -0.20
CA GLY A 104 10.46 -12.31 0.76
C GLY A 104 10.95 -12.52 2.19
N THR A 105 11.05 -13.78 2.63
CA THR A 105 11.57 -14.11 3.97
C THR A 105 13.03 -13.67 4.12
N ALA A 106 13.85 -13.84 3.08
CA ALA A 106 15.25 -13.40 3.11
C ALA A 106 15.37 -11.88 3.28
N PHE A 107 14.62 -11.09 2.52
CA PHE A 107 14.59 -9.63 2.70
C PHE A 107 14.07 -9.21 4.07
N LEU A 108 13.03 -9.87 4.59
CA LEU A 108 12.52 -9.62 5.94
C LEU A 108 13.60 -9.89 7.01
N VAL A 109 14.30 -11.03 6.91
CA VAL A 109 15.35 -11.40 7.86
C VAL A 109 16.55 -10.45 7.79
N HIS A 110 16.89 -9.97 6.60
CA HIS A 110 17.94 -8.96 6.41
C HIS A 110 17.55 -7.60 7.00
N ASP A 111 16.28 -7.19 6.87
CA ASP A 111 15.74 -5.97 7.50
C ASP A 111 15.77 -6.05 9.04
N LEU A 112 15.59 -7.25 9.62
CA LEU A 112 15.66 -7.43 11.08
C LEU A 112 17.05 -7.18 11.69
N HIS A 113 18.11 -7.07 10.87
CA HIS A 113 19.54 -6.93 11.25
C HIS A 113 20.14 -8.09 12.05
N ARG A 114 19.36 -8.75 12.91
CA ARG A 114 19.76 -9.95 13.66
C ARG A 114 18.81 -11.10 13.28
N PRO A 115 19.28 -12.14 12.58
CA PRO A 115 18.41 -13.19 12.04
C PRO A 115 17.68 -13.98 13.12
N SER A 116 18.28 -14.13 14.31
CA SER A 116 17.63 -14.79 15.46
C SER A 116 16.33 -14.11 15.91
N ARG A 117 16.11 -12.82 15.57
CA ARG A 117 14.84 -12.12 15.86
C ARG A 117 13.64 -12.75 15.18
N PHE A 118 13.81 -13.36 14.02
CA PHE A 118 12.73 -14.06 13.34
C PHE A 118 12.22 -15.24 14.20
N LEU A 119 13.11 -16.01 14.80
CA LEU A 119 12.74 -17.12 15.69
C LEU A 119 12.02 -16.63 16.94
N HIS A 120 12.36 -15.44 17.45
CA HIS A 120 11.63 -14.84 18.58
C HIS A 120 10.19 -14.44 18.22
N MET A 121 9.93 -14.08 16.96
CA MET A 121 8.57 -13.75 16.49
C MET A 121 7.65 -14.99 16.44
N LEU A 122 8.22 -16.19 16.31
CA LEU A 122 7.51 -17.48 16.30
C LEU A 122 7.18 -18.03 17.68
N ARG A 123 7.61 -17.38 18.76
CA ARG A 123 7.39 -17.89 20.13
C ARG A 123 5.98 -17.65 20.63
N VAL A 124 5.34 -16.54 20.24
CA VAL A 124 4.03 -16.13 20.76
C VAL A 124 3.16 -15.61 19.62
N LEU A 125 1.95 -16.15 19.50
CA LEU A 125 0.90 -15.57 18.65
C LEU A 125 0.22 -14.42 19.40
N LYS A 126 0.35 -13.20 18.89
CA LYS A 126 -0.29 -11.99 19.43
C LYS A 126 -1.32 -11.46 18.41
N PRO A 127 -2.61 -11.79 18.55
CA PRO A 127 -3.64 -11.41 17.57
C PRO A 127 -3.78 -9.90 17.35
N THR A 128 -3.46 -9.10 18.36
CA THR A 128 -3.51 -7.62 18.30
C THR A 128 -2.31 -6.99 17.58
N SER A 129 -1.31 -7.78 17.17
CA SER A 129 -0.12 -7.29 16.47
C SER A 129 -0.08 -7.85 15.04
N PRO A 130 -0.30 -7.01 14.00
CA PRO A 130 -0.18 -7.44 12.60
C PRO A 130 1.18 -8.05 12.25
N LEU A 131 2.26 -7.63 12.92
CA LEU A 131 3.60 -8.17 12.71
C LEU A 131 3.75 -9.60 13.28
N SER A 132 3.11 -9.90 14.41
CA SER A 132 3.03 -11.27 14.93
C SER A 132 2.14 -12.14 14.04
N VAL A 133 0.91 -11.69 13.75
CA VAL A 133 -0.01 -12.40 12.84
C VAL A 133 0.65 -12.69 11.50
N GLY A 134 1.38 -11.71 10.94
CA GLY A 134 2.14 -11.86 9.71
C GLY A 134 3.17 -13.00 9.73
N THR A 135 3.89 -13.15 10.84
CA THR A 135 4.85 -14.24 11.02
C THR A 135 4.14 -15.61 11.00
N TRP A 136 2.99 -15.67 11.66
CA TRP A 136 2.15 -16.87 11.72
C TRP A 136 1.37 -17.16 10.43
N ILE A 137 1.30 -16.20 9.49
CA ILE A 137 0.84 -16.43 8.11
C ILE A 137 2.01 -16.87 7.23
N LEU A 138 3.13 -16.15 7.29
CA LEU A 138 4.31 -16.36 6.45
C LEU A 138 4.93 -17.73 6.65
N SER A 139 5.14 -18.15 7.90
CA SER A 139 5.82 -19.41 8.19
C SER A 139 5.10 -20.64 7.65
N PRO A 140 3.82 -20.90 7.97
CA PRO A 140 3.13 -22.06 7.39
C PRO A 140 3.02 -21.93 5.88
N PHE A 141 2.73 -20.74 5.34
CA PHE A 141 2.72 -20.54 3.89
C PHE A 141 4.04 -20.94 3.24
N ALA A 142 5.17 -20.44 3.74
CA ALA A 142 6.50 -20.72 3.20
C ALA A 142 6.82 -22.23 3.26
N THR A 143 6.48 -22.89 4.37
CA THR A 143 6.64 -24.34 4.52
C THR A 143 5.87 -25.12 3.46
N PHE A 144 4.57 -24.84 3.31
CA PHE A 144 3.73 -25.57 2.35
C PHE A 144 4.05 -25.21 0.89
N ALA A 145 4.40 -23.95 0.61
CA ALA A 145 4.86 -23.49 -0.70
C ALA A 145 6.17 -24.17 -1.10
N ALA A 146 7.14 -24.28 -0.18
CA ALA A 146 8.39 -25.00 -0.43
C ALA A 146 8.15 -26.50 -0.63
N ALA A 147 7.30 -27.13 0.19
CA ALA A 147 6.98 -28.55 0.08
C ALA A 147 6.30 -28.89 -1.25
N THR A 148 5.32 -28.09 -1.69
CA THR A 148 4.64 -28.32 -2.98
C THR A 148 5.59 -28.10 -4.16
N ALA A 149 6.47 -27.10 -4.09
CA ALA A 149 7.48 -26.86 -5.13
C ALA A 149 8.53 -27.98 -5.19
N ALA A 150 9.01 -28.46 -4.04
CA ALA A 150 9.94 -29.59 -3.98
C ALA A 150 9.32 -30.86 -4.57
N SER A 151 8.06 -31.15 -4.27
CA SER A 151 7.32 -32.27 -4.88
C SER A 151 7.13 -32.09 -6.39
N GLU A 152 6.87 -30.85 -6.85
CA GLU A 152 6.74 -30.54 -8.28
C GLU A 152 8.07 -30.74 -9.05
N VAL A 153 9.22 -30.45 -8.43
CA VAL A 153 10.54 -30.61 -9.06
C VAL A 153 11.01 -32.07 -9.02
N THR A 154 10.83 -32.75 -7.89
CA THR A 154 11.34 -34.12 -7.68
C THR A 154 10.39 -35.20 -8.22
N GLY A 155 9.10 -34.90 -8.35
CA GLY A 155 8.06 -35.88 -8.66
C GLY A 155 7.69 -36.82 -7.50
N LEU A 156 8.35 -36.69 -6.35
CA LEU A 156 8.15 -37.54 -5.18
C LEU A 156 6.95 -37.08 -4.35
N VAL A 157 6.32 -38.02 -3.62
CA VAL A 157 5.24 -37.77 -2.64
C VAL A 157 4.11 -36.87 -3.19
N ARG A 158 3.75 -37.07 -4.48
CA ARG A 158 2.91 -36.14 -5.26
C ARG A 158 1.56 -35.79 -4.62
N ARG A 159 0.92 -36.72 -3.92
CA ARG A 159 -0.33 -36.47 -3.16
C ARG A 159 -0.11 -35.48 -2.01
N ALA A 160 0.97 -35.64 -1.25
CA ALA A 160 1.32 -34.71 -0.17
C ALA A 160 1.75 -33.34 -0.71
N GLY A 161 2.47 -33.31 -1.84
CA GLY A 161 2.80 -32.08 -2.55
C GLY A 161 1.56 -31.33 -3.06
N ASP A 162 0.56 -32.06 -3.56
CA ASP A 162 -0.69 -31.48 -4.03
C ASP A 162 -1.53 -30.92 -2.87
N ALA A 163 -1.66 -31.68 -1.77
CA ALA A 163 -2.29 -31.20 -0.54
C ALA A 163 -1.59 -29.94 0.01
N SER A 164 -0.25 -29.94 0.05
CA SER A 164 0.54 -28.78 0.46
C SER A 164 0.27 -27.55 -0.43
N GLY A 165 0.12 -27.76 -1.74
CA GLY A 165 -0.21 -26.69 -2.68
C GLY A 165 -1.59 -26.09 -2.42
N VAL A 166 -2.58 -26.91 -2.04
CA VAL A 166 -3.91 -26.42 -1.63
C VAL A 166 -3.84 -25.62 -0.34
N VAL A 167 -3.10 -26.11 0.67
CA VAL A 167 -2.94 -25.37 1.94
C VAL A 167 -2.26 -24.02 1.70
N ALA A 168 -1.19 -23.99 0.90
CA ALA A 168 -0.53 -22.74 0.52
C ALA A 168 -1.49 -21.80 -0.22
N ALA A 169 -2.33 -22.31 -1.12
CA ALA A 169 -3.34 -21.51 -1.82
C ALA A 169 -4.41 -20.94 -0.90
N VAL A 170 -4.81 -21.66 0.17
CA VAL A 170 -5.76 -21.17 1.18
C VAL A 170 -5.15 -20.05 2.03
N ILE A 171 -3.87 -20.17 2.40
CA ILE A 171 -3.17 -19.14 3.19
C ILE A 171 -2.76 -17.92 2.32
N GLY A 172 -2.56 -18.14 1.02
CA GLY A 172 -2.07 -17.14 0.06
C GLY A 172 -2.78 -15.78 0.07
N PRO A 173 -4.13 -15.71 0.08
CA PRO A 173 -4.85 -14.44 0.19
C PRO A 173 -4.51 -13.64 1.46
N ALA A 174 -4.32 -14.33 2.59
CA ALA A 174 -3.91 -13.69 3.83
C ALA A 174 -2.49 -13.12 3.68
N LEU A 175 -1.55 -13.90 3.13
CA LEU A 175 -0.18 -13.44 2.85
C LEU A 175 -0.15 -12.22 1.90
N ALA A 176 -1.00 -12.22 0.88
CA ALA A 176 -1.05 -11.17 -0.13
C ALA A 176 -1.50 -9.82 0.42
N THR A 177 -2.32 -9.82 1.48
CA THR A 177 -3.03 -8.62 1.96
C THR A 177 -2.63 -8.15 3.35
N TYR A 178 -2.20 -9.04 4.26
CA TYR A 178 -1.94 -8.66 5.66
C TYR A 178 -0.86 -7.58 5.81
N THR A 179 0.07 -7.50 4.85
CA THR A 179 1.13 -6.49 4.89
C THR A 179 0.60 -5.06 4.73
N ALA A 180 -0.52 -4.87 4.03
CA ALA A 180 -1.21 -3.58 3.99
C ALA A 180 -1.81 -3.23 5.35
N VAL A 181 -2.37 -4.21 6.05
CA VAL A 181 -2.90 -4.05 7.41
C VAL A 181 -1.77 -3.67 8.37
N LEU A 182 -0.60 -4.30 8.22
CA LEU A 182 0.60 -3.95 8.98
C LEU A 182 1.00 -2.49 8.77
N PHE A 183 0.99 -1.99 7.54
CA PHE A 183 1.31 -0.59 7.23
C PHE A 183 0.27 0.38 7.79
N SER A 184 -1.01 0.03 7.62
CA SER A 184 -2.13 0.88 8.00
C SER A 184 -2.32 0.96 9.53
N ASN A 185 -1.88 -0.06 10.26
CA ASN A 185 -1.90 -0.09 11.72
C ASN A 185 -0.66 0.59 12.33
N THR A 186 -0.35 1.80 11.87
CA THR A 186 0.76 2.62 12.36
C THR A 186 0.30 4.07 12.58
N ALA A 187 1.17 4.91 13.15
CA ALA A 187 0.92 6.34 13.28
C ALA A 187 1.37 7.15 12.05
N VAL A 188 1.85 6.50 10.98
CA VAL A 188 2.31 7.17 9.76
C VAL A 188 1.09 7.69 8.99
N PRO A 189 0.96 9.01 8.74
CA PRO A 189 -0.30 9.60 8.27
C PRO A 189 -0.84 8.98 6.99
N THR A 190 -0.03 8.89 5.93
CA THR A 190 -0.50 8.39 4.63
C THR A 190 -0.89 6.91 4.66
N TRP A 191 -0.28 6.11 5.53
CA TRP A 191 -0.66 4.70 5.69
C TRP A 191 -1.91 4.53 6.55
N HIS A 192 -1.97 5.24 7.68
CA HIS A 192 -3.08 5.12 8.63
C HIS A 192 -4.40 5.61 8.04
N GLU A 193 -4.37 6.76 7.36
CA GLU A 193 -5.57 7.33 6.75
C GLU A 193 -6.07 6.48 5.58
N ALA A 194 -5.18 5.74 4.90
CA ALA A 194 -5.52 4.82 3.83
C ALA A 194 -5.94 3.42 4.31
N HIS A 195 -6.21 3.20 5.61
CA HIS A 195 -6.44 1.85 6.15
C HIS A 195 -7.60 1.06 5.51
N ARG A 196 -8.56 1.74 4.87
CA ARG A 196 -9.70 1.10 4.21
C ARG A 196 -9.36 0.67 2.79
N GLU A 197 -8.60 1.48 2.07
CA GLU A 197 -8.31 1.29 0.66
C GLU A 197 -6.99 0.55 0.43
N LEU A 198 -5.98 0.75 1.28
CA LEU A 198 -4.64 0.18 1.10
C LEU A 198 -4.64 -1.36 1.04
N PRO A 199 -5.43 -2.09 1.85
CA PRO A 199 -5.55 -3.54 1.70
C PRO A 199 -6.11 -3.96 0.33
N ILE A 200 -7.05 -3.19 -0.23
CA ILE A 200 -7.65 -3.45 -1.54
C ILE A 200 -6.63 -3.17 -2.65
N VAL A 201 -5.88 -2.07 -2.54
CA VAL A 201 -4.76 -1.74 -3.46
C VAL A 201 -3.73 -2.87 -3.46
N PHE A 202 -3.31 -3.34 -2.29
CA PHE A 202 -2.32 -4.41 -2.17
C PHE A 202 -2.85 -5.75 -2.67
N ALA A 203 -4.14 -6.05 -2.48
CA ALA A 203 -4.79 -7.23 -3.02
C ALA A 203 -4.80 -7.23 -4.56
N GLY A 204 -5.22 -6.11 -5.17
CA GLY A 204 -5.19 -5.92 -6.62
C GLY A 204 -3.78 -6.02 -7.18
N SER A 205 -2.83 -5.35 -6.52
CA SER A 205 -1.41 -5.38 -6.87
C SER A 205 -0.79 -6.75 -6.79
N ALA A 206 -1.08 -7.50 -5.73
CA ALA A 206 -0.65 -8.88 -5.59
C ALA A 206 -1.23 -9.76 -6.70
N ALA A 207 -2.52 -9.60 -7.03
CA ALA A 207 -3.17 -10.35 -8.11
C ALA A 207 -2.58 -10.01 -9.49
N ALA A 208 -2.25 -8.74 -9.74
CA ALA A 208 -1.53 -8.29 -10.93
C ALA A 208 -0.15 -8.95 -11.04
N ALA A 209 0.61 -8.98 -9.94
CA ALA A 209 1.93 -9.62 -9.89
C ALA A 209 1.89 -11.14 -10.09
N GLY A 210 1.01 -11.86 -9.39
CA GLY A 210 0.87 -13.31 -9.54
C GLY A 210 0.34 -13.70 -10.92
N GLY A 211 -0.66 -12.98 -11.43
CA GLY A 211 -1.14 -13.12 -12.81
C GLY A 211 -0.03 -12.84 -13.82
N GLY A 212 0.76 -11.80 -13.62
CA GLY A 212 1.91 -11.46 -14.45
C GLY A 212 2.98 -12.56 -14.46
N MET A 213 3.31 -13.13 -13.30
CA MET A 213 4.21 -14.28 -13.21
C MET A 213 3.65 -15.50 -13.95
N GLY A 214 2.34 -15.73 -13.87
CA GLY A 214 1.65 -16.74 -14.67
C GLY A 214 1.81 -16.51 -16.18
N LEU A 215 1.66 -15.27 -16.66
CA LEU A 215 1.88 -14.93 -18.08
C LEU A 215 3.34 -15.10 -18.51
N VAL A 216 4.28 -14.84 -17.61
CA VAL A 216 5.72 -15.02 -17.85
C VAL A 216 6.09 -16.49 -17.88
N GLY A 217 5.58 -17.34 -16.99
CA GLY A 217 6.06 -18.72 -16.86
C GLY A 217 5.20 -19.79 -17.54
N SER A 218 3.91 -19.55 -17.75
CA SER A 218 3.01 -20.57 -18.32
C SER A 218 2.97 -20.53 -19.86
N SER A 219 2.57 -21.66 -20.46
CA SER A 219 2.35 -21.73 -21.90
C SER A 219 1.15 -20.88 -22.31
N VAL A 220 1.14 -20.41 -23.56
CA VAL A 220 0.03 -19.62 -24.12
C VAL A 220 -1.33 -20.34 -24.04
N ARG A 221 -1.33 -21.68 -24.05
CA ARG A 221 -2.54 -22.49 -23.94
C ARG A 221 -3.13 -22.47 -22.52
N ASP A 222 -2.27 -22.38 -21.52
CA ASP A 222 -2.64 -22.44 -20.10
C ASP A 222 -2.80 -21.06 -19.45
N ASN A 223 -2.32 -19.99 -20.09
CA ASN A 223 -2.16 -18.68 -19.44
C ASN A 223 -3.45 -17.85 -19.27
N LEU A 224 -4.61 -18.32 -19.74
CA LEU A 224 -5.86 -17.55 -19.67
C LEU A 224 -6.28 -17.18 -18.23
N PRO A 225 -6.25 -18.09 -17.22
CA PRO A 225 -6.57 -17.72 -15.85
C PRO A 225 -5.59 -16.69 -15.28
N ALA A 226 -4.31 -16.80 -15.63
CA ALA A 226 -3.29 -15.83 -15.23
C ALA A 226 -3.57 -14.44 -15.85
N ALA A 227 -3.95 -14.38 -17.13
CA ALA A 227 -4.34 -13.14 -17.80
C ALA A 227 -5.54 -12.46 -17.12
N ARG A 228 -6.58 -13.24 -16.78
CA ARG A 228 -7.77 -12.71 -16.10
C ARG A 228 -7.46 -12.18 -14.71
N LEU A 229 -6.68 -12.93 -13.92
CA LEU A 229 -6.25 -12.49 -12.60
C LEU A 229 -5.39 -11.23 -12.68
N ALA A 230 -4.46 -11.19 -13.63
CA ALA A 230 -3.58 -10.05 -13.88
C ALA A 230 -4.37 -8.76 -14.19
N VAL A 231 -5.26 -8.83 -15.17
CA VAL A 231 -6.07 -7.68 -15.62
C VAL A 231 -7.06 -7.26 -14.53
N GLY A 232 -7.71 -8.21 -13.87
CA GLY A 232 -8.61 -7.92 -12.76
C GLY A 232 -7.88 -7.27 -11.58
N GLY A 233 -6.70 -7.78 -11.24
CA GLY A 233 -5.83 -7.21 -10.21
C GLY A 233 -5.40 -5.78 -10.54
N ALA A 234 -4.94 -5.55 -11.77
CA ALA A 234 -4.57 -4.21 -12.24
C ALA A 234 -5.76 -3.24 -12.21
N ALA A 235 -6.95 -3.68 -12.63
CA ALA A 235 -8.15 -2.85 -12.56
C ALA A 235 -8.52 -2.49 -11.12
N VAL A 236 -8.50 -3.47 -10.20
CA VAL A 236 -8.75 -3.25 -8.77
C VAL A 236 -7.73 -2.29 -8.18
N GLU A 237 -6.44 -2.47 -8.47
CA GLU A 237 -5.38 -1.59 -7.96
C GLU A 237 -5.52 -0.16 -8.47
N LEU A 238 -5.77 0.03 -9.76
CA LEU A 238 -5.95 1.35 -10.37
C LEU A 238 -7.17 2.08 -9.80
N VAL A 239 -8.31 1.38 -9.68
CA VAL A 239 -9.55 1.98 -9.15
C VAL A 239 -9.42 2.26 -7.65
N ALA A 240 -8.95 1.29 -6.86
CA ALA A 240 -8.77 1.48 -5.42
C ALA A 240 -7.72 2.55 -5.12
N GLY A 241 -6.65 2.62 -5.91
CA GLY A 241 -5.61 3.65 -5.79
C GLY A 241 -6.15 5.04 -6.08
N GLU A 242 -6.96 5.19 -7.12
CA GLU A 242 -7.61 6.48 -7.43
C GLU A 242 -8.60 6.89 -6.34
N VAL A 243 -9.40 5.95 -5.82
CA VAL A 243 -10.31 6.20 -4.69
C VAL A 243 -9.54 6.60 -3.44
N MET A 244 -8.41 5.93 -3.16
CA MET A 244 -7.52 6.22 -2.04
C MET A 244 -6.94 7.64 -2.15
N GLU A 245 -6.33 7.99 -3.27
CA GLU A 245 -5.73 9.31 -3.49
C GLU A 245 -6.76 10.44 -3.33
N ARG A 246 -7.98 10.26 -3.86
CA ARG A 246 -9.07 11.24 -3.70
C ARG A 246 -9.57 11.37 -2.26
N ARG A 247 -9.69 10.26 -1.53
CA ARG A 247 -10.17 10.27 -0.13
C ARG A 247 -9.14 10.84 0.84
N LEU A 248 -7.85 10.69 0.55
CA LEU A 248 -6.77 11.18 1.39
C LEU A 248 -6.64 12.72 1.39
N GLY A 249 -7.26 13.42 0.44
CA GLY A 249 -7.22 14.89 0.36
C GLY A 249 -5.79 15.41 0.36
N LEU A 250 -5.43 16.25 1.34
CA LEU A 250 -4.09 16.81 1.49
C LEU A 250 -2.98 15.75 1.62
N LEU A 251 -3.27 14.57 2.18
CA LEU A 251 -2.30 13.47 2.24
C LEU A 251 -2.14 12.75 0.89
N GLY A 252 -3.11 12.88 -0.01
CA GLY A 252 -3.06 12.35 -1.36
C GLY A 252 -1.94 13.00 -2.18
N ASP A 253 -1.65 14.28 -1.94
CA ASP A 253 -0.56 15.02 -2.59
C ASP A 253 0.81 14.38 -2.40
N VAL A 254 1.02 13.67 -1.27
CA VAL A 254 2.27 12.96 -0.99
C VAL A 254 2.49 11.83 -2.01
N TYR A 255 1.42 11.20 -2.48
CA TYR A 255 1.46 10.21 -3.55
C TYR A 255 1.64 10.83 -4.94
N GLY A 256 1.47 12.15 -5.09
CA GLY A 256 1.63 12.87 -6.35
C GLY A 256 2.99 13.57 -6.53
N LYS A 257 3.75 13.76 -5.43
CA LYS A 257 4.98 14.58 -5.40
C LYS A 257 6.25 13.75 -5.17
N GLY A 258 7.39 14.32 -5.59
CA GLY A 258 8.71 13.74 -5.36
C GLY A 258 8.88 12.33 -5.93
N ARG A 259 9.74 11.54 -5.27
CA ARG A 259 10.04 10.15 -5.68
C ARG A 259 8.81 9.23 -5.64
N ALA A 260 7.98 9.36 -4.60
CA ALA A 260 6.75 8.58 -4.48
C ALA A 260 5.81 8.81 -5.67
N GLY A 261 5.61 10.07 -6.08
CA GLY A 261 4.81 10.41 -7.25
C GLY A 261 5.33 9.85 -8.57
N VAL A 262 6.65 9.86 -8.79
CA VAL A 262 7.25 9.25 -9.98
C VAL A 262 7.01 7.75 -10.00
N LEU A 263 7.21 7.05 -8.86
CA LEU A 263 7.00 5.62 -8.74
C LEU A 263 5.52 5.24 -8.94
N MET A 264 4.59 6.00 -8.35
CA MET A 264 3.14 5.75 -8.50
C MET A 264 2.68 5.98 -9.94
N LYS A 265 3.14 7.04 -10.62
CA LYS A 265 2.83 7.27 -12.04
C LYS A 265 3.38 6.17 -12.94
N ALA A 266 4.64 5.76 -12.71
CA ALA A 266 5.26 4.66 -13.43
C ALA A 266 4.51 3.34 -13.18
N SER A 267 4.10 3.08 -11.94
CA SER A 267 3.25 1.93 -11.60
C SER A 267 1.95 1.93 -12.40
N LYS A 268 1.18 3.02 -12.34
CA LYS A 268 -0.10 3.15 -13.07
C LYS A 268 0.10 2.89 -14.58
N ALA A 269 1.16 3.43 -15.17
CA ALA A 269 1.50 3.21 -16.58
C ALA A 269 1.85 1.75 -16.87
N CYS A 270 2.71 1.12 -16.06
CA CYS A 270 3.10 -0.28 -16.18
C CYS A 270 1.91 -1.23 -16.04
N LEU A 271 1.01 -0.99 -15.07
CA LEU A 271 -0.20 -1.78 -14.85
C LEU A 271 -1.17 -1.65 -16.03
N ALA A 272 -1.43 -0.42 -16.50
CA ALA A 272 -2.31 -0.18 -17.62
C ALA A 272 -1.77 -0.83 -18.92
N ALA A 273 -0.50 -0.57 -19.25
CA ALA A 273 0.15 -1.13 -20.44
C ALA A 273 0.22 -2.67 -20.37
N GLY A 274 0.59 -3.21 -19.20
CA GLY A 274 0.64 -4.64 -18.98
C GLY A 274 -0.72 -5.31 -19.05
N ALA A 275 -1.77 -4.67 -18.53
CA ALA A 275 -3.15 -5.18 -18.63
C ALA A 275 -3.65 -5.18 -20.08
N VAL A 276 -3.44 -4.08 -20.82
CA VAL A 276 -3.78 -4.00 -22.25
C VAL A 276 -3.02 -5.04 -23.05
N GLY A 277 -1.71 -5.18 -22.81
CA GLY A 277 -0.89 -6.21 -23.44
C GLY A 277 -1.35 -7.64 -23.09
N ALA A 278 -1.79 -7.89 -21.86
CA ALA A 278 -2.32 -9.18 -21.45
C ALA A 278 -3.64 -9.51 -22.15
N VAL A 279 -4.49 -8.52 -22.45
CA VAL A 279 -5.73 -8.73 -23.20
C VAL A 279 -5.46 -9.00 -24.68
N LEU A 280 -4.68 -8.11 -25.32
CA LEU A 280 -4.46 -8.13 -26.78
C LEU A 280 -3.40 -9.15 -27.21
N GLY A 281 -2.38 -9.34 -26.36
CA GLY A 281 -1.14 -10.03 -26.67
C GLY A 281 -0.98 -11.43 -26.10
N ARG A 282 -1.92 -11.93 -25.27
CA ARG A 282 -1.76 -13.23 -24.56
C ARG A 282 -1.50 -14.43 -25.46
N ARG A 283 -1.91 -14.37 -26.74
CA ARG A 283 -1.73 -15.44 -27.73
C ARG A 283 -0.30 -15.53 -28.26
N ARG A 284 0.53 -14.50 -28.06
CA ARG A 284 1.95 -14.49 -28.47
C ARG A 284 2.83 -14.60 -27.23
N ARG A 285 3.74 -15.58 -27.23
CA ARG A 285 4.56 -15.91 -26.05
C ARG A 285 5.35 -14.72 -25.50
N TRP A 286 6.02 -13.99 -26.38
CA TRP A 286 6.82 -12.81 -26.01
C TRP A 286 5.95 -11.66 -25.50
N SER A 287 4.79 -11.43 -26.12
CA SER A 287 3.87 -10.36 -25.73
C SER A 287 3.23 -10.65 -24.38
N ALA A 288 2.82 -11.90 -24.13
CA ALA A 288 2.37 -12.35 -22.82
C ALA A 288 3.46 -12.16 -21.75
N ALA A 289 4.71 -12.53 -22.06
CA ALA A 289 5.83 -12.37 -21.13
C ALA A 289 6.09 -10.89 -20.79
N LEU A 290 6.19 -10.01 -21.80
CA LEU A 290 6.39 -8.57 -21.59
C LEU A 290 5.25 -7.94 -20.79
N SER A 291 4.01 -8.34 -21.08
CA SER A 291 2.84 -7.89 -20.33
C SER A 291 2.90 -8.31 -18.86
N GLY A 292 3.28 -9.56 -18.61
CA GLY A 292 3.46 -10.07 -17.25
C GLY A 292 4.60 -9.39 -16.49
N LEU A 293 5.73 -9.11 -17.15
CA LEU A 293 6.84 -8.35 -16.58
C LEU A 293 6.42 -6.90 -16.25
N ALA A 294 5.67 -6.25 -17.14
CA ALA A 294 5.15 -4.90 -16.91
C ALA A 294 4.20 -4.87 -15.69
N LEU A 295 3.32 -5.85 -15.55
CA LEU A 295 2.41 -5.98 -14.40
C LEU A 295 3.18 -6.22 -13.08
N MET A 296 4.18 -7.09 -13.09
CA MET A 296 5.04 -7.34 -11.93
C MET A 296 5.84 -6.08 -11.55
N ALA A 297 6.39 -5.37 -12.54
CA ALA A 297 7.08 -4.11 -12.32
C ALA A 297 6.15 -3.05 -11.73
N GLY A 298 4.92 -2.92 -12.26
CA GLY A 298 3.90 -2.03 -11.71
C GLY A 298 3.60 -2.33 -10.25
N SER A 299 3.34 -3.60 -9.93
CA SER A 299 3.10 -4.01 -8.55
C SER A 299 4.28 -3.70 -7.61
N ALA A 300 5.52 -3.98 -8.04
CA ALA A 300 6.70 -3.63 -7.25
C ALA A 300 6.79 -2.11 -7.03
N LEU A 301 6.64 -1.32 -8.09
CA LEU A 301 6.66 0.15 -8.05
C LEU A 301 5.58 0.71 -7.10
N THR A 302 4.38 0.10 -7.03
CA THR A 302 3.37 0.47 -6.03
C THR A 302 3.87 0.26 -4.60
N ARG A 303 4.53 -0.87 -4.31
CA ARG A 303 5.07 -1.14 -2.95
C ARG A 303 6.15 -0.12 -2.58
N PHE A 304 7.03 0.23 -3.51
CA PHE A 304 8.03 1.29 -3.29
C PHE A 304 7.38 2.67 -3.16
N GLY A 305 6.40 3.01 -3.99
CA GLY A 305 5.71 4.29 -3.96
C GLY A 305 4.94 4.51 -2.65
N VAL A 306 4.20 3.50 -2.19
CA VAL A 306 3.51 3.52 -0.89
C VAL A 306 4.51 3.62 0.27
N PHE A 307 5.62 2.88 0.21
CA PHE A 307 6.66 2.98 1.22
C PHE A 307 7.25 4.39 1.30
N ASP A 308 7.68 4.94 0.17
CA ASP A 308 8.30 6.28 0.10
C ASP A 308 7.31 7.38 0.49
N ALA A 309 6.02 7.26 0.12
CA ALA A 309 4.97 8.19 0.55
C ALA A 309 4.75 8.18 2.06
N GLY A 310 4.88 7.01 2.69
CA GLY A 310 4.85 6.86 4.15
C GLY A 310 5.97 7.62 4.83
N ILE A 311 7.22 7.34 4.41
CA ILE A 311 8.41 7.99 4.95
C ILE A 311 8.33 9.51 4.76
N ALA A 312 7.91 9.98 3.58
CA ALA A 312 7.75 11.40 3.30
C ALA A 312 6.74 12.06 4.25
N SER A 313 5.57 11.43 4.46
CA SER A 313 4.55 11.96 5.37
C SER A 313 4.96 11.97 6.84
N ALA A 314 5.77 11.00 7.27
CA ALA A 314 6.27 10.93 8.64
C ALA A 314 7.30 12.03 8.95
N ASN A 315 8.06 12.46 7.94
CA ASN A 315 9.11 13.46 8.08
C ASN A 315 8.60 14.91 8.03
N ASP A 316 7.42 15.15 7.48
CA ASP A 316 6.84 16.50 7.43
C ASP A 316 5.72 16.66 8.47
N PRO A 317 5.93 17.49 9.51
CA PRO A 317 4.97 17.64 10.58
C PRO A 317 3.63 18.24 10.14
N ALA A 318 3.57 18.94 9.00
CA ALA A 318 2.30 19.46 8.48
C ALA A 318 1.29 18.33 8.21
N HIS A 319 1.77 17.19 7.69
CA HIS A 319 0.94 16.00 7.42
C HIS A 319 0.44 15.31 8.69
N ILE A 320 0.98 15.66 9.86
CA ILE A 320 0.55 15.13 11.16
C ILE A 320 -0.40 16.12 11.84
N VAL A 321 -0.03 17.40 11.90
CA VAL A 321 -0.75 18.42 12.67
C VAL A 321 -2.04 18.86 11.97
N VAL A 322 -1.99 19.13 10.67
CA VAL A 322 -3.12 19.73 9.94
C VAL A 322 -4.35 18.82 9.99
N PRO A 323 -4.26 17.52 9.64
CA PRO A 323 -5.42 16.62 9.69
C PRO A 323 -6.01 16.47 11.11
N GLN A 324 -5.17 16.51 12.15
CA GLN A 324 -5.63 16.45 13.54
C GLN A 324 -6.39 17.71 13.95
N ARG A 325 -5.88 18.90 13.58
CA ARG A 325 -6.56 20.18 13.87
C ARG A 325 -7.88 20.30 13.13
N GLU A 326 -7.94 19.86 11.87
CA GLU A 326 -9.18 19.83 11.09
C GLU A 326 -10.26 18.96 11.77
N ARG A 327 -9.89 17.78 12.30
CA ARG A 327 -10.83 16.94 13.07
C ARG A 327 -11.33 17.60 14.34
N ILE A 328 -10.46 18.28 15.08
CA ILE A 328 -10.83 18.99 16.30
C ILE A 328 -11.82 20.12 15.95
N ARG A 329 -11.50 20.92 14.92
CA ARG A 329 -12.39 21.98 14.43
C ARG A 329 -13.74 21.45 13.96
N ALA A 330 -13.77 20.34 13.22
CA ALA A 330 -15.00 19.71 12.78
C ALA A 330 -15.87 19.23 13.97
N ARG A 331 -15.26 18.59 14.98
CA ARG A 331 -15.97 18.17 16.21
C ARG A 331 -16.51 19.36 17.01
N GLN A 332 -15.75 20.44 17.10
CA GLN A 332 -16.18 21.68 17.74
C GLN A 332 -17.37 22.30 17.01
N ALA A 333 -17.35 22.34 15.68
CA ALA A 333 -18.47 22.82 14.87
C ALA A 333 -19.73 21.97 15.09
N THR A 334 -19.63 20.64 15.15
CA THR A 334 -20.77 19.76 15.43
C THR A 334 -21.34 19.99 16.84
N ASN A 335 -20.49 20.04 17.87
CA ASN A 335 -20.93 20.28 19.25
C ASN A 335 -21.56 21.67 19.45
N GLN A 336 -21.13 22.67 18.67
CA GLN A 336 -21.70 24.01 18.73
C GLN A 336 -23.10 24.08 18.10
N VAL A 337 -23.39 23.22 17.12
CA VAL A 337 -24.74 23.08 16.53
C VAL A 337 -25.70 22.38 17.51
N ASP A 338 -25.24 21.35 18.21
CA ASP A 338 -26.07 20.60 19.18
C ASP A 338 -26.36 21.39 20.48
N THR A 339 -25.57 22.42 20.78
CA THR A 339 -25.74 23.29 21.96
C THR A 339 -26.43 24.62 21.65
N ALA A 340 -26.77 24.89 20.40
CA ALA A 340 -27.62 26.02 20.05
C ALA A 340 -29.04 25.74 20.57
N PRO A 341 -29.63 26.62 21.40
CA PRO A 341 -31.01 26.44 21.85
C PRO A 341 -31.90 26.37 20.61
N SER A 342 -32.77 25.37 20.54
CA SER A 342 -33.78 25.35 19.48
C SER A 342 -34.63 26.61 19.65
N ASP A 343 -34.65 27.48 18.64
CA ASP A 343 -35.60 28.59 18.49
C ASP A 343 -37.02 28.04 18.26
N ARG A 344 -37.49 27.15 19.14
CA ARG A 344 -38.89 26.79 19.28
C ARG A 344 -39.51 27.74 20.29
N ALA A 345 -39.93 28.87 19.74
CA ALA A 345 -41.15 29.60 20.06
C ALA A 345 -41.52 29.68 21.56
N PHE A 346 -41.21 30.81 22.17
CA PHE A 346 -42.16 31.43 23.09
C PHE A 346 -43.16 32.19 22.22
N ALA A 347 -44.32 31.57 21.97
CA ALA A 347 -45.54 32.22 21.49
C ALA A 347 -46.46 32.46 22.70
#